data_AF-A0A126QZ43-F1
#
_entry.id   AF-A0A126QZ43-F1
#
_cell.length_a   1.000
_cell.length_b   1.000
_cell.length_c   1.000
_cell.angle_alpha   90.00
_cell.angle_beta   90.00
_cell.angle_gamma   90.00
#
_symmetry.space_group_name_H-M   'P 1'
#
loop_
_entity.id
_entity.type
_entity.pdbx_description
1 polymer ?
#
loop_
_entity_poly.entity_id
_entity_poly.type
_entity_poly.pdbx_seq_one_letter_code
_entity_poly.pdbx_strand_id
1 'polypeptide(L)'
;MFGTSTIQERRRYYREEWSEKDLPDFISNGITKREFGFDHLGHGPNDRYKVFKGTDTLKRFLRYKAPFAAYISVAFYANPHKRGGWEKAEYVFDIDAKDLPIRSCNCDGVCEICLGEALERVNAILDDLKGDLGLKDIHIIYSGRGFHIRILDPIMMEANSELRGEVLKYVAGAEVPKAQYPNIVPGGKPYNFEHFSIPIAYPAIFTEKVKYNILHLRGDEELDGINNRLLKDLVKYKNYLYEDDWGSFKKNIGPRRYKDMVNAMARVNLATIDAKVTIDLKRILRLPSSLHSKVSMKCVEVKNPETFDPFKYAVPKFVYERKDENIAEN
;
A
#
# COMPACT_ATOMS: atom_id res chain seq x y z
N MET A 1 -15.09 -16.24 0.30
CA MET A 1 -15.27 -14.96 -0.41
C MET A 1 -14.09 -14.69 -1.34
N PHE A 2 -12.86 -14.77 -0.82
CA PHE A 2 -11.66 -14.76 -1.64
C PHE A 2 -11.51 -16.07 -2.40
N GLY A 3 -11.70 -16.01 -3.71
CA GLY A 3 -11.53 -17.14 -4.61
C GLY A 3 -11.38 -16.64 -6.04
N THR A 4 -10.89 -17.51 -6.93
CA THR A 4 -10.68 -17.10 -8.33
C THR A 4 -12.02 -16.98 -9.06
N SER A 5 -12.18 -15.95 -9.89
CA SER A 5 -13.35 -15.79 -10.78
C SER A 5 -13.16 -16.53 -12.10
N THR A 6 -14.14 -17.34 -12.47
CA THR A 6 -14.30 -17.98 -13.79
C THR A 6 -14.49 -16.94 -14.89
N ILE A 7 -14.30 -17.34 -16.16
CA ILE A 7 -14.51 -16.42 -17.29
C ILE A 7 -15.97 -15.97 -17.40
N GLN A 8 -16.94 -16.82 -17.03
CA GLN A 8 -18.36 -16.51 -17.04
C GLN A 8 -18.67 -15.38 -16.05
N GLU A 9 -18.14 -15.46 -14.84
CA GLU A 9 -18.31 -14.41 -13.82
C GLU A 9 -17.64 -13.11 -14.21
N ARG A 10 -16.44 -13.17 -14.82
CA ARG A 10 -15.80 -11.97 -15.38
C ARG A 10 -16.68 -11.32 -16.44
N ARG A 11 -17.23 -12.13 -17.36
CA ARG A 11 -18.14 -11.63 -18.42
C ARG A 11 -19.38 -11.00 -17.82
N ARG A 12 -19.98 -11.64 -16.81
CA ARG A 12 -21.14 -11.13 -16.08
C ARG A 12 -20.82 -9.78 -15.44
N TYR A 13 -19.75 -9.72 -14.65
CA TYR A 13 -19.29 -8.50 -14.00
C TYR A 13 -19.13 -7.35 -15.00
N TYR A 14 -18.33 -7.53 -16.06
CA TYR A 14 -18.07 -6.45 -17.01
C TYR A 14 -19.29 -6.05 -17.85
N ARG A 15 -20.28 -6.93 -18.05
CA ARG A 15 -21.47 -6.66 -18.86
C ARG A 15 -22.62 -6.06 -18.07
N GLU A 16 -22.78 -6.46 -16.82
CA GLU A 16 -23.97 -6.19 -16.01
C GLU A 16 -23.71 -5.26 -14.82
N GLU A 17 -22.49 -5.28 -14.26
CA GLU A 17 -22.18 -4.51 -13.04
C GLU A 17 -21.19 -3.37 -13.30
N TRP A 18 -20.14 -3.61 -14.09
CA TRP A 18 -19.12 -2.60 -14.36
C TRP A 18 -19.71 -1.40 -15.11
N SER A 19 -19.45 -0.20 -14.60
CA SER A 19 -19.85 1.06 -15.22
C SER A 19 -18.65 1.99 -15.36
N GLU A 20 -18.62 2.74 -16.46
CA GLU A 20 -17.63 3.82 -16.64
C GLU A 20 -17.79 4.96 -15.63
N LYS A 21 -18.96 5.06 -14.98
CA LYS A 21 -19.22 6.01 -13.89
C LYS A 21 -18.48 5.66 -12.60
N ASP A 22 -18.02 4.42 -12.47
CA ASP A 22 -17.27 3.97 -11.29
C ASP A 22 -15.77 4.26 -11.44
N LEU A 23 -15.33 4.75 -12.61
CA LEU A 23 -13.97 5.21 -12.81
C LEU A 23 -13.77 6.55 -12.08
N PRO A 24 -12.71 6.68 -11.26
CA PRO A 24 -12.35 7.97 -10.66
C PRO A 24 -12.08 9.03 -11.73
N ASP A 25 -12.42 10.28 -11.44
CA ASP A 25 -12.26 11.39 -12.39
C ASP A 25 -10.81 11.56 -12.87
N PHE A 26 -9.84 11.36 -11.99
CA PHE A 26 -8.43 11.46 -12.35
C PHE A 26 -7.94 10.37 -13.33
N ILE A 27 -8.69 9.26 -13.43
CA ILE A 27 -8.48 8.21 -14.43
C ILE A 27 -9.19 8.56 -15.73
N SER A 28 -10.47 8.93 -15.66
CA SER A 28 -11.29 9.23 -16.84
C SER A 28 -10.76 10.44 -17.61
N ASN A 29 -10.36 11.50 -16.91
CA ASN A 29 -9.77 12.72 -17.49
C ASN A 29 -8.42 12.47 -18.18
N GLY A 30 -7.64 11.49 -17.71
CA GLY A 30 -6.32 11.17 -18.22
C GLY A 30 -6.27 10.01 -19.24
N ILE A 31 -7.42 9.45 -19.62
CA ILE A 31 -7.49 8.14 -20.29
C ILE A 31 -6.71 8.07 -21.61
N THR A 32 -6.72 9.16 -22.38
CA THR A 32 -6.11 9.23 -23.72
C THR A 32 -4.59 9.37 -23.69
N LYS A 33 -4.03 9.75 -22.55
CA LYS A 33 -2.61 9.99 -22.32
C LYS A 33 -1.91 8.82 -21.64
N ARG A 34 -2.63 7.73 -21.35
CA ARG A 34 -2.13 6.62 -20.54
C ARG A 34 -2.06 5.33 -21.33
N GLU A 35 -1.14 4.48 -20.91
CA GLU A 35 -0.98 3.12 -21.38
C GLU A 35 -1.89 2.20 -20.57
N PHE A 36 -2.52 1.23 -21.24
CA PHE A 36 -3.27 0.15 -20.60
C PHE A 36 -2.59 -1.20 -20.84
N GLY A 37 -2.63 -2.03 -19.80
CA GLY A 37 -2.17 -3.40 -19.83
C GLY A 37 -3.28 -4.35 -19.41
N PHE A 38 -3.35 -5.53 -20.02
CA PHE A 38 -4.35 -6.54 -19.68
C PHE A 38 -3.72 -7.91 -19.48
N ASP A 39 -4.23 -8.60 -18.47
CA ASP A 39 -4.05 -10.03 -18.30
C ASP A 39 -5.37 -10.72 -18.64
N HIS A 40 -5.35 -11.60 -19.65
CA HIS A 40 -6.56 -12.29 -20.10
C HIS A 40 -6.78 -13.64 -19.39
N LEU A 41 -5.70 -14.25 -18.89
CA LEU A 41 -5.68 -15.66 -18.46
C LEU A 41 -5.15 -15.88 -17.03
N GLY A 42 -4.57 -14.85 -16.39
CA GLY A 42 -3.94 -14.96 -15.07
C GLY A 42 -2.42 -15.18 -15.12
N HIS A 43 -1.77 -14.88 -16.25
CA HIS A 43 -0.32 -15.07 -16.47
C HIS A 43 0.47 -13.76 -16.45
N GLY A 44 -0.15 -12.68 -15.96
CA GLY A 44 0.43 -11.34 -15.95
C GLY A 44 -0.02 -10.47 -17.11
N PRO A 45 0.24 -9.15 -17.04
CA PRO A 45 -0.25 -8.18 -18.00
C PRO A 45 0.55 -8.19 -19.30
N ASN A 46 0.44 -9.25 -20.09
CA ASN A 46 1.20 -9.41 -21.33
C ASN A 46 0.63 -8.60 -22.51
N ASP A 47 -0.67 -8.29 -22.48
CA ASP A 47 -1.29 -7.46 -23.51
C ASP A 47 -1.10 -5.97 -23.18
N ARG A 48 0.06 -5.43 -23.58
CA ARG A 48 0.56 -4.08 -23.23
C ARG A 48 0.32 -3.05 -24.32
N TYR A 49 0.62 -1.78 -24.00
CA TYR A 49 0.62 -0.65 -24.93
C TYR A 49 -0.76 -0.34 -25.57
N LYS A 50 -1.84 -0.77 -24.92
CA LYS A 50 -3.19 -0.43 -25.35
C LYS A 50 -3.50 1.02 -24.98
N VAL A 51 -4.31 1.65 -25.82
CA VAL A 51 -4.75 3.04 -25.66
C VAL A 51 -6.23 3.13 -25.99
N PHE A 52 -6.93 4.04 -25.33
CA PHE A 52 -8.36 4.24 -25.50
C PHE A 52 -8.65 5.71 -25.79
N LYS A 53 -9.62 5.97 -26.68
CA LYS A 53 -10.02 7.34 -27.05
C LYS A 53 -10.92 7.99 -25.99
N GLY A 54 -11.47 7.18 -25.08
CA GLY A 54 -12.44 7.59 -24.07
C GLY A 54 -13.02 6.39 -23.34
N THR A 55 -13.80 6.65 -22.30
CA THR A 55 -14.38 5.61 -21.44
C THR A 55 -15.27 4.62 -22.20
N ASP A 56 -16.02 5.08 -23.22
CA ASP A 56 -16.86 4.21 -24.05
C ASP A 56 -16.03 3.14 -24.80
N THR A 57 -14.87 3.53 -25.35
CA THR A 57 -13.99 2.57 -26.03
C THR A 57 -13.38 1.55 -25.06
N LEU A 58 -13.05 1.98 -23.83
CA LEU A 58 -12.59 1.10 -22.76
C LEU A 58 -13.71 0.14 -22.31
N LYS A 59 -14.93 0.65 -22.11
CA LYS A 59 -16.13 -0.12 -21.77
C LYS A 59 -16.39 -1.24 -22.75
N ARG A 60 -16.41 -0.93 -24.05
CA ARG A 60 -16.61 -1.94 -25.11
C ARG A 60 -15.53 -3.02 -25.06
N PHE A 61 -14.28 -2.63 -24.84
CA PHE A 61 -13.16 -3.57 -24.73
C PHE A 61 -13.31 -4.49 -23.51
N LEU A 62 -13.57 -3.93 -22.32
CA LEU A 62 -13.74 -4.71 -21.08
C LEU A 62 -14.92 -5.68 -21.18
N ARG A 63 -16.06 -5.25 -21.74
CA ARG A 63 -17.25 -6.08 -21.98
C ARG A 63 -16.99 -7.24 -22.94
N TYR A 64 -16.19 -6.99 -23.97
CA TYR A 64 -15.87 -7.98 -24.99
C TYR A 64 -14.81 -8.98 -24.52
N LYS A 65 -13.70 -8.49 -23.95
CA LYS A 65 -12.56 -9.33 -23.54
C LYS A 65 -12.73 -9.98 -22.18
N ALA A 66 -13.45 -9.35 -21.25
CA ALA A 66 -13.60 -9.79 -19.87
C ALA A 66 -12.26 -10.23 -19.22
N PRO A 67 -11.25 -9.34 -19.19
CA PRO A 67 -9.90 -9.68 -18.79
C PRO A 67 -9.84 -10.15 -17.33
N PHE A 68 -8.89 -11.04 -17.03
CA PHE A 68 -8.57 -11.49 -15.67
C PHE A 68 -8.06 -10.33 -14.79
N ALA A 69 -7.31 -9.40 -15.38
CA ALA A 69 -6.94 -8.16 -14.72
C ALA A 69 -6.74 -7.05 -15.75
N ALA A 70 -7.14 -5.84 -15.39
CA ALA A 70 -6.90 -4.63 -16.17
C ALA A 70 -5.98 -3.69 -15.39
N TYR A 71 -5.08 -3.03 -16.10
CA TYR A 71 -4.08 -2.13 -15.54
C TYR A 71 -4.01 -0.84 -16.36
N ILE A 72 -3.60 0.23 -15.69
CA ILE A 72 -3.37 1.54 -16.28
C ILE A 72 -2.03 2.09 -15.79
N SER A 73 -1.30 2.78 -16.66
CA SER A 73 -0.05 3.42 -16.29
C SER A 73 -0.28 4.55 -15.29
N VAL A 74 0.64 4.66 -14.34
CA VAL A 74 0.78 5.86 -13.50
C VAL A 74 1.34 7.03 -14.32
N ALA A 75 2.11 6.73 -15.37
CA ALA A 75 2.64 7.70 -16.33
C ALA A 75 1.61 8.21 -17.33
N PHE A 76 1.83 9.46 -17.73
CA PHE A 76 1.21 10.16 -18.84
C PHE A 76 2.23 10.34 -19.97
N TYR A 77 1.78 10.19 -21.21
CA TYR A 77 2.63 10.22 -22.39
C TYR A 77 1.99 11.06 -23.49
N ALA A 78 2.82 11.78 -24.24
CA ALA A 78 2.43 12.38 -25.52
C ALA A 78 2.08 11.28 -26.55
N ASN A 79 2.81 10.16 -26.51
CA ASN A 79 2.56 8.99 -27.33
C ASN A 79 2.46 7.70 -26.48
N PRO A 80 1.28 7.39 -25.91
CA PRO A 80 1.12 6.25 -25.00
C PRO A 80 1.24 4.88 -25.67
N HIS A 81 0.92 4.74 -26.96
CA HIS A 81 1.04 3.45 -27.67
C HIS A 81 2.51 3.02 -27.88
N LYS A 82 3.46 3.94 -27.76
CA LYS A 82 4.92 3.65 -27.73
C LYS A 82 5.56 3.92 -26.37
N ARG A 83 4.78 4.36 -25.36
CA ARG A 83 5.29 4.96 -24.11
C ARG A 83 6.37 6.04 -24.36
N GLY A 84 6.18 6.79 -25.46
CA GLY A 84 7.09 7.83 -25.93
C GLY A 84 6.62 9.21 -25.48
N GLY A 85 7.57 10.12 -25.25
CA GLY A 85 7.30 11.46 -24.74
C GLY A 85 6.62 11.41 -23.37
N TRP A 86 7.28 10.82 -22.39
CA TRP A 86 6.83 10.84 -20.99
C TRP A 86 6.63 12.31 -20.56
N GLU A 87 5.47 12.62 -19.99
CA GLU A 87 5.09 13.98 -19.59
C GLU A 87 5.20 14.14 -18.07
N LYS A 88 4.60 13.21 -17.32
CA LYS A 88 4.56 13.16 -15.85
C LYS A 88 4.07 11.80 -15.38
N ALA A 89 4.12 11.51 -14.08
CA ALA A 89 3.57 10.26 -13.52
C ALA A 89 2.97 10.47 -12.14
N GLU A 90 1.86 9.82 -11.81
CA GLU A 90 1.37 9.78 -10.42
C GLU A 90 2.49 9.33 -9.48
N TYR A 91 2.54 9.90 -8.28
CA TYR A 91 3.39 9.37 -7.22
C TYR A 91 2.58 8.37 -6.40
N VAL A 92 3.08 7.14 -6.25
CA VAL A 92 2.26 6.03 -5.79
C VAL A 92 2.93 5.25 -4.68
N PHE A 93 2.13 4.78 -3.72
CA PHE A 93 2.52 3.78 -2.73
C PHE A 93 1.62 2.55 -2.89
N ASP A 94 2.19 1.36 -2.75
CA ASP A 94 1.46 0.09 -2.80
C ASP A 94 1.72 -0.71 -1.53
N ILE A 95 0.63 -0.98 -0.81
CA ILE A 95 0.61 -1.74 0.45
C ILE A 95 -0.22 -3.00 0.19
N ASP A 96 0.45 -4.14 -0.06
CA ASP A 96 -0.20 -5.44 -0.25
C ASP A 96 -0.36 -6.15 1.11
N ALA A 97 -1.61 -6.35 1.56
CA ALA A 97 -1.90 -6.95 2.86
C ALA A 97 -1.41 -8.41 2.96
N LYS A 98 -1.22 -9.07 1.81
CA LYS A 98 -0.66 -10.43 1.76
C LYS A 98 0.82 -10.45 2.16
N ASP A 99 1.55 -9.39 1.82
CA ASP A 99 3.01 -9.35 1.91
C ASP A 99 3.49 -8.44 3.07
N LEU A 100 2.58 -8.03 3.96
CA LEU A 100 2.93 -7.32 5.18
C LEU A 100 3.93 -8.14 6.01
N PRO A 101 5.07 -7.55 6.42
CA PRO A 101 6.10 -8.26 7.17
C PRO A 101 5.65 -8.64 8.58
N ILE A 102 4.74 -7.84 9.17
CA ILE A 102 4.15 -8.08 10.49
C ILE A 102 2.65 -7.84 10.38
N ARG A 103 1.87 -8.85 10.78
CA ARG A 103 0.40 -8.86 10.81
C ARG A 103 -0.14 -9.85 11.84
N SER A 104 -1.27 -9.54 12.48
CA SER A 104 -1.81 -10.35 13.58
C SER A 104 -2.48 -11.65 13.14
N CYS A 105 -2.73 -11.84 11.83
CA CYS A 105 -3.34 -13.05 11.29
C CYS A 105 -2.34 -13.97 10.57
N ASN A 106 -2.59 -15.28 10.60
CA ASN A 106 -1.74 -16.29 9.94
C ASN A 106 -2.36 -16.86 8.64
N CYS A 107 -2.99 -16.01 7.82
CA CYS A 107 -3.66 -16.47 6.59
C CYS A 107 -2.67 -16.55 5.40
N ASP A 108 -2.85 -17.53 4.50
CA ASP A 108 -1.98 -17.69 3.31
C ASP A 108 -2.21 -16.60 2.23
N GLY A 109 -3.38 -15.95 2.27
CA GLY A 109 -3.77 -14.91 1.34
C GLY A 109 -4.00 -13.59 2.05
N VAL A 110 -5.24 -13.11 1.95
CA VAL A 110 -5.74 -11.94 2.66
C VAL A 110 -7.00 -12.30 3.42
N CYS A 111 -7.18 -11.68 4.57
CA CYS A 111 -8.40 -11.73 5.37
C CYS A 111 -8.75 -10.34 5.88
N GLU A 112 -9.85 -10.23 6.64
CA GLU A 112 -10.31 -8.97 7.22
C GLU A 112 -9.26 -8.30 8.12
N ILE A 113 -8.54 -9.10 8.92
CA ILE A 113 -7.54 -8.59 9.86
C ILE A 113 -6.39 -7.91 9.13
N CYS A 114 -5.68 -8.60 8.20
CA CYS A 114 -4.55 -7.97 7.52
C CYS A 114 -4.97 -6.85 6.55
N LEU A 115 -6.20 -6.89 6.03
CA LEU A 115 -6.74 -5.78 5.23
C LEU A 115 -7.00 -4.56 6.11
N GLY A 116 -7.53 -4.76 7.33
CA GLY A 116 -7.66 -3.70 8.33
C GLY A 116 -6.32 -3.10 8.72
N GLU A 117 -5.34 -3.93 9.07
CA GLU A 117 -3.98 -3.48 9.40
C GLU A 117 -3.29 -2.77 8.22
N ALA A 118 -3.51 -3.21 6.98
CA ALA A 118 -3.03 -2.50 5.80
C ALA A 118 -3.68 -1.12 5.66
N LEU A 119 -4.98 -0.99 5.97
CA LEU A 119 -5.71 0.27 5.93
C LEU A 119 -5.28 1.23 7.05
N GLU A 120 -5.01 0.74 8.26
CA GLU A 120 -4.43 1.52 9.35
C GLU A 120 -3.07 2.10 8.96
N ARG A 121 -2.21 1.29 8.32
CA ARG A 121 -0.92 1.76 7.78
C ARG A 121 -1.09 2.78 6.67
N VAL A 122 -2.11 2.63 5.81
CA VAL A 122 -2.47 3.64 4.81
C VAL A 122 -2.87 4.95 5.49
N ASN A 123 -3.70 4.93 6.53
CA ASN A 123 -4.10 6.12 7.26
C ASN A 123 -2.90 6.83 7.89
N ALA A 124 -2.00 6.11 8.54
CA ALA A 124 -0.76 6.68 9.07
C ALA A 124 0.08 7.36 7.98
N ILE A 125 0.23 6.73 6.80
CA ILE A 125 0.94 7.34 5.67
C ILE A 125 0.20 8.59 5.15
N LEU A 126 -1.13 8.59 5.14
CA LEU A 126 -1.90 9.76 4.70
C LEU A 126 -1.74 10.94 5.65
N ASP A 127 -1.70 10.69 6.96
CA ASP A 127 -1.45 11.72 7.96
C ASP A 127 -0.05 12.31 7.77
N ASP A 128 0.97 11.47 7.55
CA ASP A 128 2.34 11.92 7.24
C ASP A 128 2.38 12.76 5.94
N LEU A 129 1.74 12.30 4.87
CA LEU A 129 1.73 12.99 3.57
C LEU A 129 1.00 14.34 3.61
N LYS A 130 -0.11 14.42 4.34
CA LYS A 130 -0.94 15.63 4.43
C LYS A 130 -0.42 16.60 5.49
N GLY A 131 -0.10 16.08 6.67
CA GLY A 131 0.33 16.85 7.83
C GLY A 131 1.74 17.41 7.67
N ASP A 132 2.71 16.54 7.39
CA ASP A 132 4.12 16.94 7.35
C ASP A 132 4.53 17.48 5.98
N LEU A 133 4.04 16.87 4.90
CA LEU A 133 4.46 17.22 3.53
C LEU A 133 3.46 18.13 2.79
N GLY A 134 2.27 18.37 3.35
CA GLY A 134 1.29 19.31 2.81
C GLY A 134 0.68 18.88 1.46
N LEU A 135 0.76 17.60 1.10
CA LEU A 135 0.18 17.06 -0.14
C LEU A 135 -1.34 16.97 -0.02
N LYS A 136 -2.05 17.31 -1.10
CA LYS A 136 -3.51 17.52 -1.04
C LYS A 136 -4.30 16.63 -1.98
N ASP A 137 -3.76 16.36 -3.16
CA ASP A 137 -4.45 15.61 -4.21
C ASP A 137 -4.07 14.13 -4.11
N ILE A 138 -4.70 13.46 -3.13
CA ILE A 138 -4.40 12.07 -2.76
C ILE A 138 -5.65 11.20 -2.93
N HIS A 139 -5.54 10.16 -3.75
CA HIS A 139 -6.56 9.16 -3.98
C HIS A 139 -6.14 7.80 -3.43
N ILE A 140 -7.05 7.14 -2.70
CA ILE A 140 -6.83 5.81 -2.15
C ILE A 140 -7.62 4.82 -2.99
N ILE A 141 -6.99 3.74 -3.42
CA ILE A 141 -7.60 2.70 -4.23
C ILE A 141 -7.43 1.37 -3.50
N TYR A 142 -8.53 0.72 -3.12
CA TYR A 142 -8.49 -0.68 -2.73
C TYR A 142 -8.20 -1.53 -3.96
N SER A 143 -7.07 -2.23 -3.95
CA SER A 143 -6.56 -2.98 -5.10
C SER A 143 -7.14 -4.39 -5.22
N GLY A 144 -7.87 -4.85 -4.20
CA GLY A 144 -8.39 -6.21 -4.07
C GLY A 144 -7.68 -7.05 -3.02
N ARG A 145 -6.40 -6.78 -2.74
CA ARG A 145 -5.60 -7.48 -1.70
C ARG A 145 -4.83 -6.50 -0.80
N GLY A 146 -5.08 -5.22 -0.97
CA GLY A 146 -4.32 -4.16 -0.33
C GLY A 146 -4.77 -2.83 -0.89
N PHE A 147 -3.90 -1.83 -0.81
CA PHE A 147 -4.26 -0.45 -1.13
C PHE A 147 -3.16 0.22 -1.93
N HIS A 148 -3.57 1.05 -2.90
CA HIS A 148 -2.71 2.00 -3.54
C HIS A 148 -3.04 3.40 -3.03
N ILE A 149 -2.03 4.17 -2.67
CA ILE A 149 -2.13 5.62 -2.49
C ILE A 149 -1.60 6.25 -3.77
N ARG A 150 -2.37 7.13 -4.41
CA ARG A 150 -2.02 7.81 -5.67
C ARG A 150 -2.08 9.31 -5.48
N ILE A 151 -0.95 9.96 -5.66
CA ILE A 151 -0.75 11.39 -5.41
C ILE A 151 -0.59 12.10 -6.76
N LEU A 152 -1.41 13.12 -6.96
CA LEU A 152 -1.52 13.90 -8.19
C LEU A 152 -1.09 15.36 -8.01
N ASP A 153 -0.60 15.74 -6.83
CA ASP A 153 0.05 17.03 -6.62
C ASP A 153 1.11 17.27 -7.71
N PRO A 154 1.06 18.40 -8.46
CA PRO A 154 1.91 18.63 -9.62
C PRO A 154 3.41 18.45 -9.34
N ILE A 155 3.86 18.92 -8.17
CA ILE A 155 5.25 18.79 -7.73
C ILE A 155 5.70 17.32 -7.63
N MET A 156 4.82 16.44 -7.16
CA MET A 156 5.12 15.00 -7.07
C MET A 156 4.96 14.30 -8.41
N MET A 157 4.07 14.79 -9.28
CA MET A 157 3.90 14.21 -10.60
C MET A 157 5.12 14.36 -11.51
N GLU A 158 5.88 15.45 -11.32
CA GLU A 158 7.11 15.76 -12.05
C GLU A 158 8.38 15.30 -11.33
N ALA A 159 8.26 14.85 -10.08
CA ALA A 159 9.37 14.36 -9.26
C ALA A 159 10.09 13.18 -9.90
N ASN A 160 11.43 13.23 -9.88
CA ASN A 160 12.30 12.14 -10.30
C ASN A 160 12.31 10.98 -9.28
N SER A 161 12.93 9.85 -9.64
CA SER A 161 12.99 8.67 -8.77
C SER A 161 13.76 8.91 -7.45
N GLU A 162 14.67 9.88 -7.40
CA GLU A 162 15.45 10.20 -6.20
C GLU A 162 14.57 10.88 -5.15
N LEU A 163 13.88 11.97 -5.50
CA LEU A 163 12.95 12.65 -4.60
C LEU A 163 11.83 11.71 -4.14
N ARG A 164 11.32 10.88 -5.04
CA ARG A 164 10.34 9.82 -4.72
C ARG A 164 10.90 8.83 -3.69
N GLY A 165 12.16 8.43 -3.84
CA GLY A 165 12.84 7.56 -2.88
C GLY A 165 12.96 8.19 -1.50
N GLU A 166 13.29 9.48 -1.41
CA GLU A 166 13.41 10.19 -0.13
C GLU A 166 12.06 10.37 0.55
N VAL A 167 11.01 10.76 -0.19
CA VAL A 167 9.65 10.85 0.36
C VAL A 167 9.16 9.48 0.83
N LEU A 168 9.45 8.40 0.07
CA LEU A 168 9.14 7.03 0.49
C LEU A 168 9.80 6.68 1.82
N LYS A 169 11.10 6.92 1.97
CA LYS A 169 11.82 6.62 3.20
C LYS A 169 11.29 7.44 4.39
N TYR A 170 10.89 8.68 4.12
CA TYR A 170 10.28 9.57 5.11
C TYR A 170 8.98 8.95 5.64
N VAL A 171 7.99 8.74 4.78
CA VAL A 171 6.66 8.24 5.20
C VAL A 171 6.66 6.77 5.61
N ALA A 172 7.66 5.99 5.19
CA ALA A 172 7.83 4.63 5.67
C ALA A 172 8.43 4.60 7.08
N GLY A 173 9.16 5.63 7.53
CA GLY A 173 10.01 5.51 8.72
C GLY A 173 11.17 4.52 8.49
N ALA A 174 11.76 4.55 7.30
CA ALA A 174 12.73 3.55 6.83
C ALA A 174 14.18 3.75 7.30
N GLU A 175 14.46 4.85 8.01
CA GLU A 175 15.79 5.20 8.50
C GLU A 175 15.76 5.40 10.01
N VAL A 176 16.81 4.95 10.69
CA VAL A 176 16.92 5.16 12.13
C VAL A 176 17.18 6.64 12.39
N PRO A 177 16.36 7.32 13.23
CA PRO A 177 16.56 8.72 13.55
C PRO A 177 17.95 8.98 14.14
N LYS A 178 18.51 10.16 13.83
CA LYS A 178 19.78 10.59 14.41
C LYS A 178 19.65 10.64 15.92
N ALA A 179 20.52 9.89 16.60
CA ALA A 179 20.56 9.88 18.06
C ALA A 179 21.50 10.97 18.61
N GLN A 180 22.50 11.40 17.83
CA GLN A 180 23.53 12.34 18.28
C GLN A 180 23.29 13.72 17.71
N TYR A 181 23.22 14.72 18.59
CA TYR A 181 23.05 16.12 18.21
C TYR A 181 24.25 16.95 18.72
N PRO A 182 24.77 17.87 17.88
CA PRO A 182 25.90 18.68 18.27
C PRO A 182 25.52 19.57 19.44
N ASN A 183 26.47 19.76 20.36
CA ASN A 183 26.33 20.74 21.42
C ASN A 183 26.77 22.10 20.88
N ILE A 184 25.89 23.10 20.97
CA ILE A 184 26.16 24.46 20.49
C ILE A 184 27.19 25.17 21.42
N VAL A 185 27.39 24.65 22.63
CA VAL A 185 28.39 25.16 23.57
C VAL A 185 29.79 24.65 23.19
N PRO A 186 30.79 25.53 22.97
CA PRO A 186 32.17 25.12 22.70
C PRO A 186 32.71 24.19 23.80
N GLY A 187 33.22 23.02 23.41
CA GLY A 187 33.73 22.00 24.33
C GLY A 187 32.66 21.13 24.99
N GLY A 188 31.37 21.34 24.69
CA GLY A 188 30.27 20.53 25.19
C GLY A 188 30.21 19.14 24.54
N LYS A 189 29.89 18.10 25.34
CA LYS A 189 29.63 16.76 24.81
C LYS A 189 28.33 16.74 23.98
N PRO A 190 28.26 15.96 22.89
CA PRO A 190 27.04 15.82 22.10
C PRO A 190 25.90 15.24 22.94
N TYR A 191 24.68 15.64 22.62
CA TYR A 191 23.48 15.08 23.24
C TYR A 191 23.10 13.77 22.55
N ASN A 192 22.75 12.76 23.35
CA ASN A 192 22.23 11.50 22.84
C ASN A 192 20.74 11.40 23.19
N PHE A 193 19.89 11.45 22.17
CA PHE A 193 18.45 11.25 22.30
C PHE A 193 18.07 9.93 21.63
N GLU A 194 17.23 9.15 22.31
CA GLU A 194 16.64 7.97 21.68
C GLU A 194 15.53 8.41 20.72
N HIS A 195 15.17 7.55 19.76
CA HIS A 195 14.16 7.90 18.76
C HIS A 195 12.82 8.32 19.40
N PHE A 196 12.46 7.72 20.54
CA PHE A 196 11.25 8.02 21.31
C PHE A 196 11.35 9.27 22.19
N SER A 197 12.50 9.95 22.24
CA SER A 197 12.69 11.15 23.05
C SER A 197 12.20 12.43 22.36
N ILE A 198 12.05 12.42 21.03
CA ILE A 198 11.61 13.57 20.23
C ILE A 198 10.22 13.23 19.65
N PRO A 199 9.12 13.74 20.23
CA PRO A 199 7.76 13.32 19.87
C PRO A 199 7.19 14.12 18.67
N ILE A 200 8.04 14.60 17.78
CA ILE A 200 7.64 15.40 16.60
C ILE A 200 8.45 15.00 15.36
N ALA A 201 7.93 15.36 14.19
CA ALA A 201 8.58 15.16 12.89
C ALA A 201 9.02 13.71 12.67
N TYR A 202 10.11 13.50 11.92
CA TYR A 202 10.58 12.16 11.55
C TYR A 202 10.79 11.18 12.73
N PRO A 203 11.37 11.56 13.88
CA PRO A 203 11.46 10.66 15.03
C PRO A 203 10.11 10.15 15.53
N ALA A 204 9.05 10.96 15.48
CA ALA A 204 7.70 10.53 15.83
C ALA A 204 7.17 9.50 14.83
N ILE A 205 7.26 9.77 13.52
CA ILE A 205 6.87 8.85 12.45
C ILE A 205 7.55 7.48 12.63
N PHE A 206 8.86 7.49 12.83
CA PHE A 206 9.62 6.28 13.07
C PHE A 206 9.12 5.55 14.31
N THR A 207 9.02 6.25 15.45
CA THR A 207 8.64 5.68 16.74
C THR A 207 7.25 5.05 16.71
N GLU A 208 6.27 5.73 16.12
CA GLU A 208 4.90 5.22 16.00
C GLU A 208 4.83 3.96 15.12
N LYS A 209 5.56 3.91 14.00
CA LYS A 209 5.60 2.71 13.15
C LYS A 209 6.33 1.54 13.85
N VAL A 210 7.40 1.82 14.59
CA VAL A 210 8.08 0.81 15.42
C VAL A 210 7.15 0.28 16.51
N LYS A 211 6.43 1.17 17.21
CA LYS A 211 5.41 0.80 18.22
C LYS A 211 4.35 -0.10 17.60
N TYR A 212 3.76 0.33 16.50
CA TYR A 212 2.74 -0.43 15.77
C TYR A 212 3.26 -1.83 15.43
N ASN A 213 4.43 -1.92 14.80
CA ASN A 213 5.03 -3.21 14.44
C ASN A 213 5.22 -4.12 15.66
N ILE A 214 5.77 -3.61 16.76
CA ILE A 214 6.03 -4.41 17.96
C ILE A 214 4.71 -4.90 18.60
N LEU A 215 3.69 -4.05 18.66
CA LEU A 215 2.38 -4.41 19.22
C LEU A 215 1.71 -5.53 18.42
N HIS A 216 1.92 -5.59 17.10
CA HIS A 216 1.37 -6.59 16.20
C HIS A 216 2.24 -7.85 16.02
N LEU A 217 3.38 -7.96 16.71
CA LEU A 217 4.18 -9.19 16.71
C LEU A 217 3.44 -10.36 17.37
N ARG A 218 3.50 -11.52 16.73
CA ARG A 218 3.00 -12.81 17.18
C ARG A 218 4.09 -13.67 17.82
N GLY A 219 5.34 -13.51 17.39
CA GLY A 219 6.49 -14.24 17.91
C GLY A 219 6.97 -15.40 17.05
N ASP A 220 6.43 -15.55 15.85
CA ASP A 220 6.79 -16.55 14.83
C ASP A 220 7.37 -15.92 13.54
N GLU A 221 7.53 -14.59 13.51
CA GLU A 221 8.05 -13.87 12.35
C GLU A 221 9.55 -14.09 12.10
N GLU A 222 9.92 -14.23 10.84
CA GLU A 222 11.32 -14.24 10.41
C GLU A 222 11.75 -12.83 9.98
N LEU A 223 12.37 -12.09 10.90
CA LEU A 223 12.78 -10.70 10.68
C LEU A 223 14.30 -10.56 10.61
N ASP A 224 14.79 -10.01 9.50
CA ASP A 224 16.23 -9.80 9.30
C ASP A 224 16.85 -8.91 10.41
N GLY A 225 17.85 -9.44 11.10
CA GLY A 225 18.51 -8.78 12.24
C GLY A 225 17.83 -9.00 13.59
N ILE A 226 16.74 -9.76 13.68
CA ILE A 226 16.10 -10.16 14.94
C ILE A 226 16.18 -11.68 15.10
N ASN A 227 16.92 -12.15 16.11
CA ASN A 227 16.95 -13.57 16.44
C ASN A 227 15.75 -14.00 17.31
N ASN A 228 15.49 -15.31 17.37
CA ASN A 228 14.35 -15.88 18.11
C ASN A 228 14.29 -15.46 19.59
N ARG A 229 15.45 -15.28 20.24
CA ARG A 229 15.48 -14.83 21.64
C ARG A 229 15.02 -13.38 21.75
N LEU A 230 15.48 -12.52 20.84
CA LEU A 230 15.03 -11.13 20.77
C LEU A 230 13.56 -11.04 20.45
N LEU A 231 13.08 -11.77 19.43
CA LEU A 231 11.66 -11.80 19.08
C LEU A 231 10.77 -12.18 20.29
N LYS A 232 11.13 -13.24 21.03
CA LYS A 232 10.41 -13.64 22.25
C LYS A 232 10.40 -12.55 23.32
N ASP A 233 11.51 -11.85 23.51
CA ASP A 233 11.58 -10.74 24.46
C ASP A 233 10.76 -9.53 23.99
N LEU A 234 10.73 -9.22 22.68
CA LEU A 234 9.86 -8.17 22.14
C LEU A 234 8.39 -8.46 22.43
N VAL A 235 7.94 -9.68 22.14
CA VAL A 235 6.55 -10.11 22.42
C VAL A 235 6.25 -10.10 23.92
N LYS A 236 7.19 -10.56 24.76
CA LYS A 236 7.03 -10.58 26.21
C LYS A 236 6.87 -9.19 26.81
N TYR A 237 7.59 -8.21 26.28
CA TYR A 237 7.67 -6.86 26.85
C TYR A 237 6.85 -5.79 26.09
N LYS A 238 6.20 -6.13 24.97
CA LYS A 238 5.47 -5.16 24.14
C LYS A 238 4.38 -4.37 24.88
N ASN A 239 3.83 -4.92 25.96
CA ASN A 239 2.78 -4.26 26.74
C ASN A 239 3.22 -2.92 27.36
N TYR A 240 4.53 -2.70 27.59
CA TYR A 240 5.03 -1.39 28.02
C TYR A 240 4.71 -0.29 27.00
N LEU A 241 4.57 -0.64 25.72
CA LEU A 241 4.34 0.32 24.65
C LEU A 241 2.88 0.81 24.57
N TYR A 242 1.92 0.14 25.23
CA TYR A 242 0.54 0.68 25.30
C TYR A 242 0.50 2.03 26.04
N GLU A 243 1.39 2.21 27.03
CA GLU A 243 1.52 3.43 27.85
C GLU A 243 2.76 4.26 27.48
N ASP A 244 3.35 4.02 26.30
CA ASP A 244 4.57 4.70 25.82
C ASP A 244 5.80 4.59 26.76
N ASP A 245 5.87 3.56 27.59
CA ASP A 245 7.00 3.28 28.48
C ASP A 245 8.17 2.61 27.74
N TRP A 246 8.73 3.34 26.77
CA TRP A 246 9.91 2.95 26.01
C TRP A 246 11.14 2.72 26.89
N GLY A 247 11.23 3.42 28.03
CA GLY A 247 12.32 3.29 28.99
C GLY A 247 12.37 1.90 29.61
N SER A 248 11.24 1.43 30.16
CA SER A 248 11.14 0.07 30.70
C SER A 248 11.25 -0.99 29.61
N PHE A 249 10.65 -0.76 28.44
CA PHE A 249 10.78 -1.66 27.30
C PHE A 249 12.24 -1.89 26.91
N LYS A 250 13.00 -0.80 26.71
CA LYS A 250 14.43 -0.85 26.40
C LYS A 250 15.25 -1.49 27.51
N LYS A 251 14.98 -1.15 28.78
CA LYS A 251 15.69 -1.69 29.95
C LYS A 251 15.60 -3.22 30.01
N ASN A 252 14.42 -3.78 29.74
CA ASN A 252 14.18 -5.22 29.78
C ASN A 252 14.80 -5.98 28.59
N ILE A 253 14.91 -5.36 27.41
CA ILE A 253 15.55 -5.96 26.22
C ILE A 253 17.08 -5.92 26.33
N GLY A 254 17.61 -4.83 26.89
CA GLY A 254 19.04 -4.54 26.98
C GLY A 254 19.55 -3.70 25.80
N PRO A 255 20.53 -2.81 26.03
CA PRO A 255 20.88 -1.72 25.09
C PRO A 255 21.39 -2.20 23.73
N ARG A 256 22.19 -3.26 23.69
CA ARG A 256 22.72 -3.83 22.44
C ARG A 256 21.60 -4.39 21.57
N ARG A 257 20.75 -5.23 22.15
CA ARG A 257 19.65 -5.89 21.46
C ARG A 257 18.53 -4.92 21.07
N TYR A 258 18.35 -3.86 21.85
CA TYR A 258 17.46 -2.76 21.50
C TYR A 258 17.94 -2.05 20.24
N LYS A 259 19.25 -1.77 20.12
CA LYS A 259 19.83 -1.22 18.89
C LYS A 259 19.64 -2.14 17.69
N ASP A 260 19.82 -3.46 17.88
CA ASP A 260 19.56 -4.45 16.82
C ASP A 260 18.09 -4.41 16.36
N MET A 261 17.14 -4.36 17.31
CA MET A 261 15.71 -4.19 17.04
C MET A 261 15.41 -2.90 16.27
N VAL A 262 15.93 -1.75 16.71
CA VAL A 262 15.69 -0.45 16.05
C VAL A 262 16.16 -0.47 14.59
N ASN A 263 17.34 -1.02 14.32
CA ASN A 263 17.86 -1.15 12.95
C ASN A 263 17.02 -2.12 12.10
N ALA A 264 16.56 -3.22 12.69
CA ALA A 264 15.69 -4.17 12.00
C ALA A 264 14.32 -3.56 11.67
N MET A 265 13.74 -2.81 12.61
CA MET A 265 12.43 -2.19 12.42
C MET A 265 12.44 -1.11 11.34
N ALA A 266 13.55 -0.41 11.12
CA ALA A 266 13.72 0.48 9.96
C ALA A 266 13.56 -0.29 8.62
N ARG A 267 14.10 -1.52 8.53
CA ARG A 267 13.94 -2.38 7.34
C ARG A 267 12.52 -2.93 7.20
N VAL A 268 11.90 -3.33 8.30
CA VAL A 268 10.49 -3.79 8.34
C VAL A 268 9.54 -2.69 7.89
N ASN A 269 9.77 -1.47 8.36
CA ASN A 269 9.05 -0.27 7.96
C ASN A 269 9.10 -0.07 6.44
N LEU A 270 10.30 -0.14 5.84
CA LEU A 270 10.45 -0.04 4.39
C LEU A 270 9.74 -1.20 3.66
N ALA A 271 9.84 -2.43 4.17
CA ALA A 271 9.25 -3.63 3.57
C ALA A 271 7.71 -3.63 3.59
N THR A 272 7.09 -2.71 4.36
CA THR A 272 5.63 -2.52 4.38
C THR A 272 5.09 -1.92 3.07
N ILE A 273 5.95 -1.24 2.31
CA ILE A 273 5.58 -0.56 1.06
C ILE A 273 6.40 -1.17 -0.09
N ASP A 274 5.77 -1.45 -1.24
CA ASP A 274 6.53 -1.84 -2.44
C ASP A 274 7.32 -0.65 -2.99
N ALA A 275 8.59 -0.56 -2.57
CA ALA A 275 9.51 0.48 -2.98
C ALA A 275 9.71 0.53 -4.51
N LYS A 276 9.67 -0.63 -5.19
CA LYS A 276 9.86 -0.70 -6.65
C LYS A 276 8.68 -0.08 -7.38
N VAL A 277 7.46 -0.24 -6.86
CA VAL A 277 6.26 0.43 -7.40
C VAL A 277 6.40 1.95 -7.27
N THR A 278 6.90 2.41 -6.13
CA THR A 278 6.98 3.83 -5.78
C THR A 278 7.95 4.63 -6.66
N ILE A 279 9.11 4.05 -6.97
CA ILE A 279 10.18 4.72 -7.74
C ILE A 279 10.02 4.59 -9.27
N ASP A 280 9.23 3.63 -9.76
CA ASP A 280 9.05 3.34 -11.18
C ASP A 280 8.09 4.33 -11.85
N LEU A 281 8.67 5.30 -12.57
CA LEU A 281 7.93 6.35 -13.28
C LEU A 281 7.02 5.84 -14.38
N LYS A 282 7.14 4.58 -14.82
CA LYS A 282 6.36 4.02 -15.92
C LYS A 282 5.59 2.77 -15.51
N ARG A 283 5.35 2.59 -14.20
CA ARG A 283 4.59 1.48 -13.61
C ARG A 283 3.17 1.42 -14.17
N ILE A 284 2.61 0.23 -14.21
CA ILE A 284 1.17 0.02 -14.40
C ILE A 284 0.58 -0.53 -13.10
N LEU A 285 -0.55 0.02 -12.67
CA LEU A 285 -1.29 -0.42 -11.49
C LEU A 285 -2.69 -0.87 -11.89
N ARG A 286 -3.32 -1.70 -11.06
CA ARG A 286 -4.68 -2.19 -11.34
C ARG A 286 -5.61 -1.00 -11.61
N LEU A 287 -6.37 -1.11 -12.68
CA LEU A 287 -7.34 -0.09 -13.10
C LEU A 287 -8.43 0.02 -12.02
N PRO A 288 -8.64 1.20 -11.40
CA PRO A 288 -9.80 1.41 -10.53
C PRO A 288 -11.10 1.07 -11.27
N SER A 289 -12.11 0.59 -10.55
CA SER A 289 -13.34 -0.07 -11.02
C SER A 289 -13.17 -1.46 -11.64
N SER A 290 -11.96 -1.95 -11.99
CA SER A 290 -11.82 -3.28 -12.60
C SER A 290 -11.91 -4.44 -11.59
N LEU A 291 -12.06 -5.67 -12.07
CA LEU A 291 -12.10 -6.85 -11.20
C LEU A 291 -10.69 -7.38 -10.89
N HIS A 292 -10.42 -7.72 -9.63
CA HIS A 292 -9.28 -8.54 -9.22
C HIS A 292 -9.68 -10.03 -9.21
N SER A 293 -9.53 -10.69 -10.36
CA SER A 293 -10.05 -12.06 -10.53
C SER A 293 -9.47 -13.13 -9.62
N LYS A 294 -8.22 -13.01 -9.14
CA LYS A 294 -7.64 -13.98 -8.18
C LYS A 294 -8.39 -14.05 -6.84
N VAL A 295 -9.03 -12.95 -6.43
CA VAL A 295 -9.72 -12.85 -5.14
C VAL A 295 -11.20 -12.47 -5.28
N SER A 296 -11.69 -12.31 -6.53
CA SER A 296 -13.07 -11.93 -6.85
C SER A 296 -13.53 -10.64 -6.15
N MET A 297 -12.67 -9.64 -6.08
CA MET A 297 -12.99 -8.33 -5.49
C MET A 297 -12.89 -7.23 -6.54
N LYS A 298 -13.76 -6.23 -6.45
CA LYS A 298 -13.69 -4.99 -7.23
C LYS A 298 -12.52 -4.13 -6.75
N CYS A 299 -11.78 -3.57 -7.68
CA CYS A 299 -10.83 -2.50 -7.40
C CYS A 299 -11.63 -1.21 -7.24
N VAL A 300 -11.68 -0.60 -6.06
CA VAL A 300 -12.57 0.54 -5.78
C VAL A 300 -11.80 1.73 -5.25
N GLU A 301 -12.24 2.93 -5.61
CA GLU A 301 -11.75 4.14 -4.96
C GLU A 301 -12.35 4.25 -3.55
N VAL A 302 -11.48 4.44 -2.58
CA VAL A 302 -11.82 4.60 -1.17
C VAL A 302 -12.05 6.08 -0.92
N LYS A 303 -13.32 6.48 -0.81
CA LYS A 303 -13.71 7.88 -0.58
C LYS A 303 -13.45 8.34 0.86
N ASN A 304 -13.63 7.44 1.82
CA ASN A 304 -13.34 7.69 3.23
C ASN A 304 -12.68 6.45 3.83
N PRO A 305 -11.36 6.47 4.09
CA PRO A 305 -10.66 5.29 4.59
C PRO A 305 -11.07 4.90 6.01
N GLU A 306 -11.50 5.84 6.87
CA GLU A 306 -11.94 5.55 8.25
C GLU A 306 -13.18 4.66 8.33
N THR A 307 -14.01 4.67 7.28
CA THR A 307 -15.29 3.93 7.25
C THR A 307 -15.36 2.93 6.11
N PHE A 308 -14.24 2.71 5.42
CA PHE A 308 -14.19 1.82 4.27
C PHE A 308 -14.13 0.36 4.70
N ASP A 309 -15.12 -0.41 4.26
CA ASP A 309 -15.16 -1.85 4.40
C ASP A 309 -15.12 -2.51 3.01
N PRO A 310 -14.03 -3.23 2.65
CA PRO A 310 -13.95 -3.92 1.37
C PRO A 310 -15.02 -5.01 1.20
N PHE A 311 -15.49 -5.63 2.28
CA PHE A 311 -16.51 -6.69 2.25
C PHE A 311 -17.93 -6.14 1.99
N LYS A 312 -18.11 -4.84 2.19
CA LYS A 312 -19.35 -4.13 1.86
C LYS A 312 -19.31 -3.46 0.50
N TYR A 313 -18.21 -2.77 0.18
CA TYR A 313 -18.14 -1.91 -0.99
C TYR A 313 -17.45 -2.55 -2.21
N ALA A 314 -16.59 -3.54 -1.99
CA ALA A 314 -15.76 -4.12 -3.04
C ALA A 314 -16.16 -5.54 -3.46
N VAL A 315 -17.26 -6.10 -2.92
CA VAL A 315 -17.76 -7.42 -3.33
C VAL A 315 -18.66 -7.27 -4.56
N PRO A 316 -18.37 -7.97 -5.68
CA PRO A 316 -19.24 -7.98 -6.86
C PRO A 316 -20.44 -8.90 -6.64
N LYS A 317 -21.54 -8.67 -7.35
CA LYS A 317 -22.82 -9.38 -7.15
C LYS A 317 -22.69 -10.90 -7.24
N PHE A 318 -21.93 -11.39 -8.22
CA PHE A 318 -21.76 -12.83 -8.45
C PHE A 318 -21.14 -13.60 -7.28
N VAL A 319 -20.43 -12.92 -6.38
CA VAL A 319 -19.85 -13.58 -5.20
C VAL A 319 -20.90 -13.92 -4.16
N TYR A 320 -21.99 -13.17 -4.07
CA TYR A 320 -23.12 -13.51 -3.21
C TYR A 320 -23.90 -14.70 -3.79
N GLU A 321 -24.13 -14.69 -5.09
CA GLU A 321 -24.87 -15.75 -5.81
C GLU A 321 -24.19 -17.13 -5.68
N ARG A 322 -22.85 -17.17 -5.69
CA ARG A 322 -22.08 -18.39 -5.36
C ARG A 322 -22.51 -19.00 -4.03
N LYS A 323 -22.74 -18.17 -3.00
CA LYS A 323 -23.07 -18.68 -1.66
C LYS A 323 -24.45 -19.30 -1.67
N ASP A 324 -25.40 -18.70 -2.37
CA ASP A 324 -26.77 -19.18 -2.47
C ASP A 324 -26.83 -20.52 -3.23
N GLU A 325 -26.05 -20.67 -4.30
CA GLU A 325 -25.92 -21.94 -5.04
C GLU A 325 -25.31 -23.06 -4.17
N ASN A 326 -24.26 -22.76 -3.40
CA ASN A 326 -23.65 -23.75 -2.50
C ASN A 326 -24.55 -24.14 -1.30
N ILE A 327 -25.49 -23.29 -0.90
CA ILE A 327 -26.48 -23.61 0.14
C ILE A 327 -27.63 -24.44 -0.44
N ALA A 328 -27.99 -24.25 -1.71
CA ALA A 328 -29.03 -25.01 -2.39
C ALA A 328 -28.61 -26.44 -2.79
N GLU A 329 -27.30 -26.70 -2.90
CA GLU A 329 -26.73 -28.01 -3.25
C GLU A 329 -26.38 -28.89 -2.01
N ASN A 330 -26.57 -28.40 -0.78
CA ASN A 330 -26.36 -29.14 0.47
C ASN A 330 -27.66 -29.36 1.24
#